data_AF-A0A6H9Y3U8-F1
#
_entry.id   AF-A0A6H9Y3U8-F1
#
_cell.length_a   1.000
_cell.length_b   1.000
_cell.length_c   1.000
_cell.angle_alpha   90.00
_cell.angle_beta   90.00
_cell.angle_gamma   90.00
#
_symmetry.space_group_name_H-M   'P 1'
#
loop_
_entity.id
_entity.type
_entity.pdbx_description
1 polymer ?
#
loop_
_entity_poly.entity_id
_entity_poly.type
_entity_poly.pdbx_seq_one_letter_code
_entity_poly.pdbx_strand_id
1 'polypeptide(L)'
;MFDKIKLLIAVLLVIAGVVGFYVLPDVPALVRVLMVLGGLVAGAAVTYFTAPGKAFFAFAGEARDETRKVVWPTRKETIQTTAIVLVFVMVMALFLWVVDSILLWVVGLALGGGN
;
A
#
# COMPACT_ATOMS: atom_id res chain seq x y z
N MET A 1 -0.62 30.60 -8.02
CA MET A 1 -0.83 30.35 -9.47
C MET A 1 0.45 29.85 -10.15
N PHE A 2 1.60 30.47 -9.86
CA PHE A 2 2.91 30.09 -10.42
C PHE A 2 3.33 28.63 -10.14
N ASP A 3 3.01 28.08 -8.97
CA ASP A 3 3.33 26.67 -8.63
C ASP A 3 2.51 25.66 -9.46
N LYS A 4 1.26 25.98 -9.80
CA LYS A 4 0.44 25.12 -10.67
C LYS A 4 1.03 25.05 -12.08
N ILE A 5 1.59 26.16 -12.57
CA ILE A 5 2.26 26.23 -13.87
C ILE A 5 3.54 25.39 -13.86
N LYS A 6 4.36 25.49 -12.80
CA LYS A 6 5.57 24.65 -12.65
C LYS A 6 5.24 23.15 -12.58
N LEU A 7 4.18 22.78 -11.89
CA LEU A 7 3.72 21.38 -11.85
C LEU A 7 3.23 20.89 -13.21
N LEU A 8 2.49 21.73 -13.95
CA LEU A 8 2.05 21.41 -15.31
C LEU A 8 3.26 21.22 -16.23
N ILE A 9 4.29 22.07 -16.13
CA ILE A 9 5.56 21.91 -16.87
C ILE A 9 6.26 20.61 -16.48
N ALA A 10 6.31 20.25 -15.20
CA ALA A 10 6.91 18.99 -14.76
C ALA A 10 6.21 17.77 -15.39
N VAL A 11 4.87 17.78 -15.43
CA VAL A 11 4.09 16.71 -16.08
C VAL A 11 4.36 16.67 -17.58
N LEU A 12 4.41 17.82 -18.25
CA LEU A 12 4.73 17.90 -19.68
C LEU A 12 6.13 17.38 -19.99
N LEU A 13 7.13 17.62 -19.14
CA LEU A 13 8.49 17.11 -19.31
C LEU A 13 8.56 15.58 -19.23
N VAL A 14 7.81 14.98 -18.30
CA VAL A 14 7.70 13.51 -18.20
C VAL A 14 7.00 12.93 -19.43
N ILE A 15 5.88 13.54 -19.86
CA ILE A 15 5.15 13.14 -21.06
C ILE A 15 6.05 13.25 -22.29
N ALA A 16 6.81 14.34 -22.44
CA ALA A 16 7.75 14.52 -23.55
C ALA A 16 8.83 13.43 -23.56
N GLY A 17 9.36 13.04 -22.39
CA GLY A 17 10.31 11.92 -22.28
C GLY A 17 9.71 10.58 -22.73
N VAL A 18 8.48 10.28 -22.32
CA VAL A 18 7.76 9.05 -22.72
C VAL A 18 7.38 9.09 -24.21
N VAL A 19 6.89 10.21 -24.72
CA VAL A 19 6.56 10.38 -26.14
C VAL A 19 7.82 10.22 -27.01
N GLY A 20 8.97 10.76 -26.58
CA GLY A 20 10.25 10.57 -27.24
C GLY A 20 10.68 9.10 -27.36
N PHE A 21 10.24 8.24 -26.44
CA PHE A 21 10.47 6.80 -26.53
C PHE A 21 9.66 6.13 -27.64
N TYR A 22 8.41 6.57 -27.87
CA TYR A 22 7.51 5.98 -28.87
C TYR A 22 7.71 6.56 -30.28
N VAL A 23 7.98 7.86 -30.40
CA VAL A 23 8.02 8.57 -31.69
C VAL A 23 9.33 8.35 -32.46
N LEU A 24 10.41 7.96 -31.78
CA LEU A 24 11.70 7.70 -32.43
C LEU A 24 12.03 6.20 -32.44
N PRO A 25 11.40 5.37 -33.31
CA PRO A 25 11.63 3.93 -33.39
C PRO A 25 12.96 3.53 -34.05
N ASP A 26 13.73 4.48 -34.59
CA ASP A 26 14.97 4.19 -35.32
C ASP A 26 16.25 4.41 -34.49
N VAL A 27 16.15 5.07 -33.32
CA VAL A 27 17.32 5.26 -32.42
C VAL A 27 17.56 4.04 -31.54
N PRO A 28 18.82 3.78 -31.12
CA PRO A 28 19.16 2.71 -30.20
C PRO A 28 18.34 2.77 -28.90
N ALA A 29 17.98 1.59 -28.37
CA ALA A 29 17.17 1.47 -27.16
C ALA A 29 17.73 2.27 -25.97
N LEU A 30 19.07 2.31 -25.84
CA LEU A 30 19.75 3.08 -24.80
C LEU A 30 19.38 4.57 -24.82
N VAL A 31 19.37 5.19 -25.99
CA VAL A 31 19.09 6.64 -26.12
C VAL A 31 17.64 6.95 -25.72
N ARG A 32 16.70 6.07 -26.04
CA ARG A 32 15.29 6.24 -25.65
C ARG A 32 15.07 6.11 -24.16
N VAL A 33 15.71 5.12 -23.53
CA VAL A 33 15.66 4.97 -22.07
C VAL A 33 16.26 6.21 -21.40
N LEU A 34 17.37 6.74 -21.93
CA LEU A 34 17.96 7.99 -21.43
C LEU A 34 17.03 9.20 -21.59
N MET A 35 16.24 9.29 -22.68
CA MET A 35 15.25 10.35 -22.85
C MET A 35 14.12 10.28 -21.81
N VAL A 36 13.64 9.07 -21.49
CA VAL A 36 12.62 8.87 -20.44
C VAL A 36 13.19 9.20 -19.07
N LEU A 37 14.39 8.71 -18.76
CA LEU A 37 15.08 9.02 -17.50
C LEU A 37 15.36 10.51 -17.37
N GLY A 38 15.79 11.18 -18.44
CA GLY A 38 16.01 12.62 -18.47
C GLY A 38 14.73 13.41 -18.21
N GLY A 39 13.61 13.05 -18.86
CA GLY A 39 12.30 13.66 -18.63
C GLY A 39 11.79 13.46 -17.20
N LEU A 40 12.00 12.26 -16.65
CA LEU A 40 11.66 11.94 -15.25
C LEU A 40 12.47 12.76 -14.25
N VAL A 41 13.80 12.83 -14.44
CA VAL A 41 14.71 13.59 -13.58
C VAL A 41 14.41 15.09 -13.67
N ALA A 42 14.18 15.63 -14.86
CA ALA A 42 13.82 17.03 -15.05
C ALA A 42 12.46 17.35 -14.40
N GLY A 43 11.45 16.49 -14.59
CA GLY A 43 10.16 16.62 -13.93
C GLY A 43 10.29 16.59 -12.40
N ALA A 44 11.04 15.63 -11.86
CA ALA A 44 11.31 15.52 -10.43
C ALA A 44 12.02 16.78 -9.89
N ALA A 45 13.04 17.28 -10.57
CA ALA A 45 13.74 18.51 -10.18
C ALA A 45 12.78 19.71 -10.12
N VAL A 46 11.93 19.89 -11.14
CA VAL A 46 10.94 20.98 -11.17
C VAL A 46 9.93 20.85 -10.02
N THR A 47 9.44 19.63 -9.73
CA THR A 47 8.53 19.41 -8.60
C THR A 47 9.19 19.72 -7.25
N TYR A 48 10.48 19.39 -7.07
CA TYR A 48 11.21 19.66 -5.83
C TYR A 48 11.35 21.17 -5.53
N PHE A 49 11.53 22.01 -6.54
CA PHE A 49 11.60 23.47 -6.36
C PHE A 49 10.24 24.16 -6.18
N THR A 50 9.14 23.40 -6.19
CA THR A 50 7.77 23.92 -6.08
C THR A 50 7.27 23.83 -4.63
N ALA A 51 6.45 24.78 -4.17
CA ALA A 51 5.94 24.84 -2.79
C ALA A 51 5.34 23.50 -2.27
N PRO A 52 4.44 22.81 -3.00
CA PRO A 52 3.95 21.49 -2.59
C PRO A 52 5.02 20.39 -2.55
N GLY A 53 6.05 20.45 -3.39
CA GLY A 53 7.15 19.47 -3.37
C GLY A 53 8.03 19.59 -2.13
N LYS A 54 8.32 20.83 -1.72
CA LYS A 54 9.02 21.10 -0.44
C LYS A 54 8.19 20.69 0.77
N ALA A 55 6.88 20.98 0.74
CA ALA A 55 5.96 20.58 1.79
C ALA A 55 5.88 19.06 1.95
N PHE A 56 5.86 18.30 0.85
CA PHE A 56 5.89 16.84 0.88
C PHE A 56 7.18 16.31 1.51
N PHE A 57 8.34 16.88 1.17
CA PHE A 57 9.61 16.46 1.76
C PHE A 57 9.70 16.77 3.25
N ALA A 58 9.22 17.94 3.67
CA ALA A 58 9.10 18.29 5.08
C ALA A 58 8.16 17.32 5.82
N PHE A 59 6.99 17.04 5.25
CA PHE A 59 6.02 16.09 5.79
C PHE A 59 6.59 14.67 5.90
N ALA A 60 7.38 14.21 4.91
CA ALA A 60 8.05 12.92 4.99
C ALA A 60 9.09 12.85 6.13
N GLY A 61 9.78 13.97 6.40
CA GLY A 61 10.66 14.12 7.56
C GLY A 61 9.87 14.04 8.87
N GLU A 62 8.80 14.82 8.98
CA GLU A 62 7.89 14.82 10.15
C GLU A 62 7.28 13.45 10.40
N ALA A 63 6.83 12.74 9.36
CA ALA A 63 6.29 11.39 9.45
C ALA A 63 7.34 10.38 9.93
N ARG A 64 8.60 10.53 9.51
CA ARG A 64 9.71 9.70 10.01
C ARG A 64 9.97 9.95 11.49
N ASP A 65 9.94 11.21 11.92
CA ASP A 65 10.14 11.58 13.32
C ASP A 65 8.95 11.16 14.20
N GLU A 66 7.73 11.17 13.68
CA GLU A 66 6.55 10.64 14.37
C GLU A 66 6.61 9.11 14.49
N THR A 67 7.05 8.42 13.43
CA THR A 67 7.25 6.96 13.45
C THR A 67 8.29 6.54 14.49
N ARG A 68 9.26 7.41 14.83
CA ARG A 68 10.22 7.17 15.90
C ARG A 68 9.62 7.28 17.30
N LYS A 69 8.51 8.00 17.46
CA LYS A 69 7.76 8.10 18.72
C LYS A 69 6.85 6.89 18.93
N VAL A 70 6.60 6.09 17.89
CA VAL A 70 5.85 4.85 18.00
C VAL A 70 6.68 3.87 18.83
N VAL A 71 6.19 3.58 20.03
CA VAL A 71 6.73 2.52 20.87
C VAL A 71 6.34 1.20 20.24
N TRP A 72 7.31 0.57 19.59
CA TRP A 72 7.09 -0.74 18.99
C TRP A 72 6.94 -1.79 20.10
N PRO A 73 5.91 -2.65 20.00
CA PRO A 73 5.63 -3.64 21.02
C PRO A 73 6.81 -4.58 21.17
N THR A 74 7.09 -4.98 22.40
CA THR A 74 8.13 -5.98 22.65
C THR A 74 7.70 -7.35 22.11
N ARG A 75 8.65 -8.26 21.86
CA ARG A 75 8.33 -9.65 21.46
C ARG A 75 7.36 -10.32 22.44
N LYS A 76 7.46 -9.98 23.72
CA LYS A 76 6.60 -10.52 24.78
C LYS A 76 5.16 -10.04 24.62
N GLU A 77 4.94 -8.74 24.42
CA GLU A 77 3.60 -8.16 24.21
C GLU A 77 2.97 -8.69 22.92
N THR A 78 3.75 -8.80 21.84
CA THR A 78 3.26 -9.33 20.56
C THR A 78 2.77 -10.78 20.71
N ILE A 79 3.54 -11.62 21.39
CA ILE A 79 3.17 -13.02 21.64
C ILE A 79 1.96 -13.09 22.58
N GLN A 80 1.89 -12.24 23.61
CA GLN A 80 0.78 -12.22 24.54
C GLN A 80 -0.54 -11.85 23.85
N THR A 81 -0.55 -10.78 23.05
CA THR A 81 -1.75 -10.38 22.30
C THR A 81 -2.15 -11.47 21.29
N THR A 82 -1.18 -12.05 20.58
CA THR A 82 -1.45 -13.15 19.63
C THR A 82 -2.01 -14.38 20.34
N ALA A 83 -1.47 -14.75 21.50
CA ALA A 83 -1.93 -15.89 22.29
C ALA A 83 -3.36 -15.68 22.80
N ILE A 84 -3.70 -14.49 23.29
CA ILE A 84 -5.07 -14.14 23.70
C ILE A 84 -6.04 -14.32 22.53
N VAL A 85 -5.69 -13.78 21.35
CA VAL A 85 -6.51 -13.92 20.14
C VAL A 85 -6.67 -15.39 19.75
N LEU A 86 -5.59 -16.18 19.79
CA LEU A 86 -5.61 -17.62 19.50
C LEU A 86 -6.55 -18.39 20.43
N VAL A 87 -6.47 -18.13 21.74
CA VAL A 87 -7.36 -18.74 22.73
C VAL A 87 -8.81 -18.35 22.46
N PHE A 88 -9.07 -17.07 22.19
CA PHE A 88 -10.41 -16.59 21.86
C PHE A 88 -10.99 -17.28 20.61
N VAL A 89 -10.21 -17.38 19.53
CA VAL A 89 -10.64 -18.08 18.30
C VAL A 89 -10.87 -19.57 18.56
N MET A 90 -10.03 -20.23 19.37
CA MET A 90 -10.21 -21.64 19.72
C MET A 90 -11.51 -21.89 20.50
N VAL A 91 -11.84 -21.01 21.45
CA VAL A 91 -13.10 -21.08 22.21
C VAL A 91 -14.31 -20.88 21.28
N MET A 92 -14.25 -19.91 20.38
CA MET A 92 -15.32 -19.67 19.40
C MET A 92 -15.48 -20.81 18.41
N ALA A 93 -14.39 -21.39 17.92
CA ALA A 93 -14.43 -22.55 17.05
C ALA A 93 -15.07 -23.76 17.74
N LEU A 94 -14.70 -24.03 19.00
CA LEU A 94 -15.29 -25.12 19.78
C LEU A 94 -16.79 -24.87 20.05
N PHE A 95 -17.17 -23.65 20.42
CA PHE A 95 -18.56 -23.28 20.65
C PHE A 95 -19.42 -23.49 19.40
N LEU A 96 -18.97 -22.96 18.26
CA LEU A 96 -19.68 -23.13 16.98
C LEU A 96 -19.78 -24.61 16.61
N TRP A 97 -18.69 -25.37 16.73
CA TRP A 97 -18.69 -26.81 16.45
C TRP A 97 -19.73 -27.58 17.28
N VAL A 98 -19.87 -27.26 18.57
CA VAL A 98 -20.89 -27.87 19.44
C VAL A 98 -22.30 -27.51 18.97
N VAL A 99 -22.55 -26.23 18.70
CA VAL A 99 -23.85 -25.75 18.23
C VAL A 99 -24.22 -26.40 16.89
N ASP A 100 -23.31 -26.42 15.93
CA ASP A 100 -23.50 -27.02 14.63
C ASP A 100 -23.78 -28.53 14.75
N SER A 101 -23.04 -29.23 15.62
CA SER A 101 -23.24 -30.67 15.85
C SER A 101 -24.63 -30.97 16.44
N ILE A 102 -25.08 -30.15 17.40
CA ILE A 102 -26.40 -30.28 18.01
C ILE A 102 -27.49 -29.97 16.98
N LEU A 103 -27.33 -28.91 16.18
CA LEU A 103 -28.28 -28.56 15.12
C LEU A 103 -28.39 -29.68 14.08
N LEU A 104 -27.27 -30.26 13.66
CA LEU A 104 -27.25 -31.40 12.72
C LEU A 104 -27.98 -32.61 13.31
N TRP A 105 -27.77 -32.92 14.58
CA TRP A 105 -28.47 -34.02 15.26
C TRP A 105 -29.98 -33.78 15.35
N VAL A 106 -30.41 -32.58 15.76
CA VAL A 106 -31.84 -32.22 15.87
C VAL A 106 -32.52 -32.23 14.50
N VAL A 107 -31.86 -31.69 13.48
CA VAL A 107 -32.38 -31.69 12.10
C VAL A 107 -32.48 -33.11 11.55
N GLY A 108 -31.49 -33.97 11.81
CA GLY A 108 -31.53 -35.38 11.43
C GLY A 108 -32.71 -36.13 12.08
N LEU A 109 -32.96 -35.87 13.37
CA LEU A 109 -34.11 -36.44 14.09
C LEU A 109 -35.45 -35.95 13.49
N ALA A 110 -35.54 -34.65 13.19
CA ALA A 110 -36.75 -34.03 12.63
C ALA A 110 -37.08 -34.51 11.22
N LEU A 111 -36.07 -34.80 10.40
CA LEU A 111 -36.23 -35.34 9.05
C LEU A 111 -36.45 -36.87 9.03
N GLY A 112 -36.54 -37.52 10.19
CA GLY A 112 -36.82 -38.96 10.31
C GLY A 112 -35.63 -39.87 9.98
N GLY A 113 -34.41 -39.31 9.93
CA GLY A 113 -33.17 -40.05 9.68
C GLY A 113 -32.67 -40.76 10.94
N GLY A 114 -33.43 -41.76 11.39
CA GLY A 114 -32.91 -42.80 12.28
C GLY A 114 -32.20 -43.86 11.45
N ASN A 115 -30.88 -43.72 11.31
CA ASN A 115 -29.83 -44.73 11.05
C ASN A 115 -28.60 -44.05 10.44
#